data_AF-A0A9D1AVG8-F1
#
_entry.id   AF-A0A9D1AVG8-F1
#
_cell.length_a   1.000
_cell.length_b   1.000
_cell.length_c   1.000
_cell.angle_alpha   90.00
_cell.angle_beta   90.00
_cell.angle_gamma   90.00
#
_symmetry.space_group_name_H-M   'P 1'
#
loop_
_entity.id
_entity.type
_entity.pdbx_description
1 polymer ?
#
loop_
_entity_poly.entity_id
_entity_poly.type
_entity_poly.pdbx_seq_one_letter_code
_entity_poly.pdbx_strand_id
1 'polypeptide(L)'
;TPVENRLEELWSVMEFLVPGLLGPRRTFLREVAVPVERFGDDEVATRLRLTVAPFLLRRVKTDPTVIDDLPDKVERREHCPLTAEQRALYQAEVDRSMEEIANANETERRGQVLAMLTALKQICNHPLHYLRKRIPNADPTLPGRSGKLDRLTERIEAIADCGERVVIFTQYREMGDLLQRHLGELLDAEVPFLHGGTPIQARDAMVQHFQEDPRAAPALLVSLRAGGTGLNLTRATHVVHYDRWWNPAVEDQATDRAYRIGQRRAVLVHKLVCEGTLEERIDQLLEEKRELFRAVVGSGERWVAELDDAQLRALVMLAGDRGNP
;
A
#
# COMPACT_ATOMS: atom_id res chain seq x y z
N THR A 1 -0.01 -15.01 -1.76
CA THR A 1 -1.03 -15.62 -2.64
C THR A 1 -0.30 -16.09 -3.89
N PRO A 2 -0.31 -17.39 -4.24
CA PRO A 2 0.54 -17.90 -5.33
C PRO A 2 0.04 -17.55 -6.74
N VAL A 3 -1.15 -16.96 -6.85
CA VAL A 3 -1.74 -16.45 -8.09
C VAL A 3 -2.13 -15.02 -7.78
N GLU A 4 -1.47 -14.05 -8.39
CA GLU A 4 -1.64 -12.65 -8.02
C GLU A 4 -2.71 -11.97 -8.86
N ASN A 5 -2.99 -12.44 -10.09
CA ASN A 5 -3.85 -11.66 -11.00
C ASN A 5 -4.66 -12.39 -12.07
N ARG A 6 -4.19 -13.53 -12.57
CA ARG A 6 -4.85 -14.24 -13.68
C ARG A 6 -4.76 -15.74 -13.47
N LEU A 7 -5.81 -16.48 -13.83
CA LEU A 7 -5.81 -17.94 -13.85
C LEU A 7 -4.77 -18.51 -14.82
N GLU A 8 -4.32 -17.71 -15.78
CA GLU A 8 -3.16 -18.05 -16.61
C GLU A 8 -1.86 -18.22 -15.82
N GLU A 9 -1.66 -17.44 -14.75
CA GLU A 9 -0.50 -17.60 -13.86
C GLU A 9 -0.60 -18.92 -13.11
N LEU A 10 -1.80 -19.28 -12.65
CA LEU A 10 -2.06 -20.60 -12.06
C LEU A 10 -1.74 -21.72 -13.05
N TRP A 11 -2.15 -21.58 -14.32
CA TRP A 11 -1.82 -22.57 -15.34
C TRP A 11 -0.31 -22.74 -15.49
N SER A 12 0.43 -21.63 -15.53
CA SER A 12 1.89 -21.63 -15.68
C SER A 12 2.58 -22.30 -14.49
N VAL A 13 2.13 -22.01 -13.26
CA VAL A 13 2.64 -22.64 -12.04
C VAL A 13 2.33 -24.14 -12.01
N MET A 14 1.11 -24.53 -12.37
CA MET A 14 0.70 -25.94 -12.36
C MET A 14 1.34 -26.74 -13.49
N GLU A 15 1.56 -26.16 -14.67
CA GLU A 15 2.29 -26.83 -15.76
C GLU A 15 3.75 -27.07 -15.38
N PHE A 16 4.35 -26.17 -14.60
CA PHE A 16 5.69 -26.39 -14.05
C PHE A 16 5.71 -27.49 -12.97
N LEU A 17 4.75 -27.48 -12.03
CA LEU A 17 4.72 -28.42 -10.91
C LEU A 17 4.24 -29.83 -11.31
N VAL A 18 3.20 -29.90 -12.13
CA VAL A 18 2.53 -31.12 -12.59
C VAL A 18 2.15 -30.96 -14.07
N PRO A 19 3.12 -31.13 -14.99
CA PRO A 19 2.90 -30.94 -16.42
C PRO A 19 1.71 -31.74 -16.95
N GLY A 20 0.86 -31.09 -17.74
CA GLY A 20 -0.31 -31.70 -18.37
C GLY A 20 -1.56 -31.80 -17.50
N LEU A 21 -1.49 -31.51 -16.19
CA LEU A 21 -2.66 -31.59 -15.28
C LEU A 21 -3.84 -30.73 -15.75
N LEU A 22 -3.55 -29.53 -16.24
CA LEU A 22 -4.57 -28.57 -16.71
C LEU A 22 -4.73 -28.56 -18.24
N GLY A 23 -4.06 -29.50 -18.92
CA GLY A 23 -4.06 -29.60 -20.37
C GLY A 23 -3.39 -28.40 -21.08
N PRO A 24 -3.53 -28.31 -22.41
CA PRO A 24 -2.88 -27.27 -23.20
C PRO A 24 -3.37 -25.87 -22.85
N ARG A 25 -2.45 -24.91 -22.76
CA ARG A 25 -2.73 -23.49 -22.42
C ARG A 25 -3.93 -22.90 -23.15
N ARG A 26 -4.04 -23.14 -24.46
CA ARG A 26 -5.14 -22.58 -25.28
C ARG A 26 -6.51 -23.11 -24.86
N THR A 27 -6.59 -24.39 -24.50
CA THR A 27 -7.81 -25.02 -24.03
C THR A 27 -8.17 -24.51 -22.64
N PHE A 28 -7.19 -24.46 -21.73
CA PHE A 28 -7.39 -23.90 -20.39
C PHE A 28 -7.91 -22.47 -20.42
N LEU A 29 -7.32 -21.59 -21.24
CA LEU A 29 -7.76 -20.21 -21.34
C LEU A 29 -9.22 -20.11 -21.82
N ARG A 30 -9.60 -20.92 -22.81
CA ARG A 30 -10.94 -20.90 -23.41
C ARG A 30 -12.01 -21.50 -22.51
N GLU A 31 -11.71 -22.62 -21.85
CA GLU A 31 -12.69 -23.45 -21.14
C GLU A 31 -12.69 -23.26 -19.63
N VAL A 32 -11.67 -22.58 -19.09
CA VAL A 32 -11.53 -22.33 -17.66
C VAL A 32 -11.33 -20.85 -17.38
N ALA A 33 -10.27 -20.22 -17.91
CA ALA A 33 -9.94 -18.85 -17.53
C ALA A 33 -11.01 -17.84 -17.96
N VAL A 34 -11.43 -17.85 -19.23
CA VAL A 34 -12.44 -16.93 -19.74
C VAL A 34 -13.81 -17.13 -19.06
N PRO A 35 -14.36 -18.36 -18.92
CA PRO A 35 -15.59 -18.59 -18.15
C PRO A 35 -15.56 -18.05 -16.72
N VAL A 36 -14.46 -18.27 -16.00
CA VAL A 36 -14.35 -17.85 -14.60
C VAL A 36 -14.10 -16.34 -14.48
N GLU A 37 -13.13 -15.80 -15.21
CA GLU A 37 -12.72 -14.39 -15.07
C GLU A 37 -13.71 -13.40 -15.69
N ARG A 38 -14.34 -13.77 -16.81
CA ARG A 38 -15.22 -12.85 -17.56
C ARG A 38 -16.71 -13.08 -17.29
N PHE A 39 -17.11 -14.31 -17.02
CA PHE A 39 -18.52 -14.68 -16.90
C PHE A 39 -18.90 -15.14 -15.48
N GLY A 40 -17.95 -15.24 -14.55
CA GLY A 40 -18.23 -15.61 -13.16
C GLY A 40 -18.77 -17.02 -13.00
N ASP A 41 -18.31 -17.96 -13.83
CA ASP A 41 -18.79 -19.35 -13.79
C ASP A 41 -18.26 -20.11 -12.56
N ASP A 42 -19.08 -20.15 -11.50
CA ASP A 42 -18.76 -20.80 -10.22
C ASP A 42 -18.57 -22.32 -10.32
N GLU A 43 -19.22 -22.98 -11.28
CA GLU A 43 -19.12 -24.42 -11.47
C GLU A 43 -17.73 -24.76 -12.03
N VAL A 44 -17.29 -24.01 -13.04
CA VAL A 44 -15.96 -24.14 -13.62
C VAL A 44 -14.89 -23.77 -12.60
N ALA A 45 -15.10 -22.72 -11.80
CA ALA A 45 -14.19 -22.31 -10.73
C ALA A 45 -14.04 -23.40 -9.66
N THR A 46 -15.16 -24.02 -9.25
CA THR A 46 -15.16 -25.11 -8.26
C THR A 46 -14.43 -26.33 -8.78
N ARG A 47 -14.68 -26.73 -10.03
CA ARG A 47 -13.99 -27.85 -10.68
C ARG A 47 -12.48 -27.61 -10.72
N LEU A 48 -12.05 -26.42 -11.16
CA LEU A 48 -10.64 -26.04 -11.16
C LEU A 48 -10.03 -26.14 -9.76
N ARG A 49 -10.73 -25.60 -8.74
CA ARG A 49 -10.27 -25.61 -7.35
C ARG A 49 -10.05 -27.04 -6.83
N LEU A 50 -10.96 -27.96 -7.11
CA LEU A 50 -10.84 -29.36 -6.72
C LEU A 50 -9.68 -30.07 -7.44
N THR A 51 -9.44 -29.75 -8.71
CA THR A 51 -8.31 -30.31 -9.46
C THR A 51 -6.95 -29.87 -8.91
N VAL A 52 -6.82 -28.59 -8.51
CA VAL A 52 -5.53 -28.06 -8.03
C VAL A 52 -5.33 -28.22 -6.52
N ALA A 53 -6.40 -28.39 -5.74
CA ALA A 53 -6.35 -28.46 -4.28
C ALA A 53 -5.35 -29.46 -3.70
N PRO A 54 -5.18 -30.69 -4.24
CA PRO A 54 -4.21 -31.65 -3.71
C PRO A 54 -2.75 -31.19 -3.79
N PHE A 55 -2.46 -30.24 -4.69
CA PHE A 55 -1.11 -29.71 -4.94
C PHE A 55 -0.88 -28.35 -4.28
N LEU A 56 -1.92 -27.73 -3.73
CA LEU A 56 -1.88 -26.40 -3.14
C LEU A 56 -2.16 -26.47 -1.65
N LEU A 57 -1.10 -26.34 -0.84
CA LEU A 57 -1.26 -26.10 0.59
C LEU A 57 -1.37 -24.59 0.84
N ARG A 58 -2.59 -24.10 1.07
CA ARG A 58 -2.84 -22.73 1.52
C ARG A 58 -3.16 -22.73 3.01
N ARG A 59 -2.26 -22.16 3.82
CA ARG A 59 -2.52 -21.85 5.24
C ARG A 59 -2.85 -20.37 5.37
N VAL A 60 -3.90 -20.06 6.12
CA VAL A 60 -4.24 -18.69 6.50
C VAL A 60 -3.70 -18.44 7.91
N LYS A 61 -3.27 -17.21 8.21
CA LYS A 61 -2.81 -16.84 9.56
C LYS A 61 -3.91 -16.88 10.62
N THR A 62 -5.14 -17.23 10.26
CA THR A 62 -6.30 -17.50 11.11
C THR A 62 -6.59 -19.01 11.29
N ASP A 63 -5.77 -19.89 10.72
CA ASP A 63 -5.81 -21.34 10.93
C ASP A 63 -5.40 -21.72 12.37
N PRO A 64 -6.34 -22.17 13.23
CA PRO A 64 -6.09 -22.45 14.65
C PRO A 64 -4.99 -23.48 14.89
N THR A 65 -4.67 -24.33 13.90
CA THR A 65 -3.63 -25.35 14.02
C THR A 65 -2.19 -24.81 13.91
N VAL A 66 -2.03 -23.51 13.62
CA VAL A 66 -0.75 -22.81 13.47
C VAL A 66 -0.58 -21.68 14.51
N ILE A 67 -1.65 -21.33 15.27
CA ILE A 67 -1.84 -20.01 15.92
C ILE A 67 -1.59 -19.98 17.43
N ASP A 68 -1.01 -21.01 18.04
CA ASP A 68 -0.86 -21.00 19.51
C ASP A 68 0.00 -19.85 20.09
N ASP A 69 0.69 -19.04 19.28
CA ASP A 69 1.68 -18.04 19.72
C ASP A 69 1.56 -16.60 19.13
N LEU A 70 0.56 -16.26 18.31
CA LEU A 70 0.46 -14.88 17.76
C LEU A 70 -0.52 -14.01 18.57
N PRO A 71 -0.07 -12.84 19.08
CA PRO A 71 -0.94 -11.92 19.83
C PRO A 71 -1.93 -11.19 18.91
N ASP A 72 -2.85 -10.40 19.46
CA ASP A 72 -3.84 -9.70 18.63
C ASP A 72 -3.21 -8.68 17.66
N LYS A 73 -3.73 -8.63 16.42
CA LYS A 73 -3.48 -7.56 15.45
C LYS A 73 -4.71 -6.66 15.36
N VAL A 74 -4.56 -5.38 15.66
CA VAL A 74 -5.64 -4.40 15.59
C VAL A 74 -5.32 -3.36 14.52
N GLU A 75 -6.15 -3.27 13.49
CA GLU A 75 -6.00 -2.30 12.40
C GLU A 75 -6.92 -1.11 12.61
N ARG A 76 -6.38 0.11 12.48
CA ARG A 76 -7.10 1.37 12.63
C ARG A 76 -6.80 2.29 11.44
N ARG A 77 -7.85 2.95 10.97
CA ARG A 77 -7.75 4.05 10.01
C ARG A 77 -7.54 5.34 10.78
N GLU A 78 -6.53 6.10 10.41
CA GLU A 78 -6.30 7.43 10.96
C GLU A 78 -6.58 8.46 9.88
N HIS A 79 -7.68 9.17 10.06
CA HIS A 79 -8.11 10.21 9.13
C HIS A 79 -7.24 11.47 9.32
N CYS A 80 -6.72 11.95 8.19
CA CYS A 80 -5.77 13.06 8.11
C CYS A 80 -6.41 14.18 7.28
N PRO A 81 -6.80 15.31 7.88
CA PRO A 81 -7.34 16.42 7.10
C PRO A 81 -6.24 17.04 6.24
N LEU A 82 -6.56 17.40 4.99
CA LEU A 82 -5.62 18.16 4.15
C LEU A 82 -5.42 19.57 4.71
N THR A 83 -4.18 20.07 4.67
CA THR A 83 -3.90 21.49 4.92
C THR A 83 -4.46 22.37 3.80
N ALA A 84 -4.55 23.69 4.02
CA ALA A 84 -4.98 24.64 3.00
C ALA A 84 -4.09 24.58 1.74
N GLU A 85 -2.77 24.46 1.93
CA GLU A 85 -1.80 24.28 0.84
C GLU A 85 -2.07 22.98 0.07
N GLN A 86 -2.24 21.85 0.77
CA GLN A 86 -2.53 20.57 0.14
C GLN A 86 -3.84 20.61 -0.66
N ARG A 87 -4.91 21.23 -0.12
CA ARG A 87 -6.19 21.38 -0.83
C ARG A 87 -6.03 22.17 -2.12
N ALA A 88 -5.32 23.30 -2.07
CA ALA A 88 -5.09 24.13 -3.25
C ALA A 88 -4.29 23.38 -4.33
N LEU A 89 -3.20 22.70 -3.94
CA LEU A 89 -2.39 21.89 -4.86
C LEU A 89 -3.18 20.72 -5.44
N TYR A 90 -3.96 20.04 -4.60
CA TYR A 90 -4.75 18.88 -5.00
C TYR A 90 -5.81 19.29 -6.03
N GLN A 91 -6.57 20.36 -5.76
CA GLN A 91 -7.60 20.84 -6.67
C GLN A 91 -7.00 21.29 -8.02
N ALA A 92 -5.93 22.07 -7.99
CA ALA A 92 -5.24 22.52 -9.21
C ALA A 92 -4.70 21.34 -10.04
N GLU A 93 -4.19 20.29 -9.40
CA GLU A 93 -3.74 19.07 -10.09
C GLU A 93 -4.90 18.32 -10.73
N VAL A 94 -6.02 18.15 -10.02
CA VAL A 94 -7.22 17.49 -10.56
C VAL A 94 -7.74 18.25 -11.78
N ASP A 95 -7.92 19.56 -11.67
CA ASP A 95 -8.49 20.37 -12.75
C ASP A 95 -7.62 20.30 -14.02
N ARG A 96 -6.31 20.49 -13.86
CA ARG A 96 -5.35 20.39 -14.96
C ARG A 96 -5.36 19.01 -15.59
N SER A 97 -5.23 17.95 -14.79
CA SER A 97 -5.14 16.59 -15.33
C SER A 97 -6.43 16.13 -15.99
N MET A 98 -7.60 16.54 -15.48
CA MET A 98 -8.88 16.22 -16.13
C MET A 98 -9.04 16.91 -17.49
N GLU A 99 -8.52 18.13 -17.64
CA GLU A 99 -8.49 18.82 -18.94
C GLU A 99 -7.54 18.13 -19.93
N GLU A 100 -6.35 17.72 -19.48
CA GLU A 100 -5.38 16.98 -20.29
C GLU A 100 -5.96 15.62 -20.74
N ILE A 101 -6.63 14.90 -19.83
CA ILE A 101 -7.25 13.59 -20.09
C ILE A 101 -8.38 13.68 -21.10
N ALA A 102 -9.23 14.71 -21.00
CA ALA A 102 -10.36 14.90 -21.93
C ALA A 102 -9.92 15.10 -23.39
N ASN A 103 -8.69 15.56 -23.60
CA ASN A 103 -8.13 15.83 -24.93
C ASN A 103 -7.18 14.73 -25.44
N ALA A 104 -6.96 13.67 -24.65
CA ALA A 104 -5.96 12.64 -24.93
C ALA A 104 -6.52 11.47 -25.74
N ASN A 105 -5.65 10.83 -26.53
CA ASN A 105 -5.98 9.52 -27.11
C ASN A 105 -5.91 8.40 -26.04
N GLU A 106 -6.37 7.19 -26.37
CA GLU A 106 -6.47 6.09 -25.39
C GLU A 106 -5.15 5.74 -24.69
N THR A 107 -4.02 5.80 -25.41
CA THR A 107 -2.70 5.45 -24.84
C THR A 107 -2.20 6.57 -23.94
N GLU A 108 -2.33 7.83 -24.38
CA GLU A 108 -1.99 9.01 -23.60
C GLU A 108 -2.82 9.12 -22.33
N ARG A 109 -4.13 8.86 -22.45
CA ARG A 109 -5.09 8.87 -21.34
C ARG A 109 -4.62 7.99 -20.19
N ARG A 110 -4.26 6.73 -20.47
CA ARG A 110 -3.77 5.80 -19.43
C ARG A 110 -2.53 6.36 -18.71
N GLY A 111 -1.59 6.93 -19.46
CA GLY A 111 -0.39 7.54 -18.90
C GLY A 111 -0.71 8.74 -18.01
N GLN A 112 -1.58 9.64 -18.48
CA GLN A 112 -1.99 10.84 -17.75
C GLN A 112 -2.78 10.51 -16.49
N VAL A 113 -3.68 9.52 -16.52
CA VAL A 113 -4.38 9.06 -15.31
C VAL A 113 -3.39 8.56 -14.26
N LEU A 114 -2.45 7.70 -14.63
CA LEU A 114 -1.43 7.20 -13.69
C LEU A 114 -0.51 8.31 -13.16
N ALA A 115 -0.18 9.30 -14.00
CA ALA A 115 0.59 10.47 -13.59
C ALA A 115 -0.18 11.33 -12.59
N MET A 116 -1.47 11.58 -12.84
CA MET A 116 -2.38 12.30 -11.93
C MET A 116 -2.47 11.56 -10.58
N LEU A 117 -2.75 10.25 -10.58
CA LEU A 117 -2.83 9.47 -9.34
C LEU A 117 -1.53 9.54 -8.54
N THR A 118 -0.38 9.45 -9.21
CA THR A 118 0.93 9.61 -8.57
C THR A 118 1.08 11.00 -7.96
N ALA A 119 0.72 12.06 -8.68
CA ALA A 119 0.80 13.43 -8.21
C ALA A 119 -0.10 13.66 -6.99
N LEU A 120 -1.36 13.23 -7.04
CA LEU A 120 -2.31 13.38 -5.95
C LEU A 120 -1.86 12.62 -4.69
N LYS A 121 -1.31 11.40 -4.84
CA LYS A 121 -0.67 10.68 -3.72
C LYS A 121 0.50 11.45 -3.11
N GLN A 122 1.35 12.05 -3.95
CA GLN A 122 2.47 12.87 -3.47
C GLN A 122 1.96 14.08 -2.67
N ILE A 123 0.92 14.77 -3.16
CA ILE A 123 0.29 15.91 -2.48
C ILE A 123 -0.30 15.48 -1.13
N CYS A 124 -1.04 14.37 -1.08
CA CYS A 124 -1.58 13.80 0.16
C CYS A 124 -0.47 13.48 1.17
N ASN A 125 0.66 12.95 0.70
CA ASN A 125 1.81 12.66 1.55
C ASN A 125 2.46 13.92 2.12
N HIS A 126 2.83 14.87 1.26
CA HIS A 126 3.39 16.17 1.65
C HIS A 126 3.50 17.12 0.44
N PRO A 127 3.18 18.43 0.55
CA PRO A 127 3.37 19.39 -0.54
C PRO A 127 4.77 19.35 -1.17
N LEU A 128 5.83 19.39 -0.34
CA LEU A 128 7.22 19.26 -0.80
C LEU A 128 7.51 17.98 -1.60
N HIS A 129 6.85 16.86 -1.32
CA HIS A 129 7.03 15.61 -2.07
C HIS A 129 6.60 15.77 -3.53
N TYR A 130 5.53 16.55 -3.77
CA TYR A 130 5.04 16.91 -5.10
C TYR A 130 5.85 18.05 -5.74
N LEU A 131 6.15 19.10 -4.97
CA LEU A 131 6.72 20.36 -5.47
C LEU A 131 8.21 20.28 -5.80
N ARG A 132 9.01 19.51 -5.04
CA ARG A 132 10.48 19.49 -5.19
C ARG A 132 10.99 19.09 -6.57
N LYS A 133 10.17 18.38 -7.36
CA LYS A 133 10.49 17.98 -8.74
C LYS A 133 10.09 19.04 -9.78
N ARG A 134 9.24 19.99 -9.40
CA ARG A 134 8.57 20.95 -10.28
C ARG A 134 9.09 22.37 -10.08
N ILE A 135 9.47 22.70 -8.85
CA ILE A 135 9.91 24.03 -8.46
C ILE A 135 11.32 23.91 -7.85
N PRO A 136 12.35 24.50 -8.50
CA PRO A 136 13.65 24.67 -7.89
C PRO A 136 13.54 25.45 -6.58
N ASN A 137 14.23 25.00 -5.53
CA ASN A 137 14.21 25.64 -4.20
C ASN A 137 12.80 25.74 -3.57
N ALA A 138 11.92 24.77 -3.83
CA ALA A 138 10.66 24.64 -3.09
C ALA A 138 10.92 24.68 -1.57
N ASP A 139 10.04 25.37 -0.83
CA ASP A 139 10.17 25.53 0.62
C ASP A 139 10.46 24.18 1.30
N PRO A 140 11.63 24.01 1.95
CA PRO A 140 12.04 22.74 2.54
C PRO A 140 11.35 22.45 3.88
N THR A 141 10.60 23.41 4.44
CA THR A 141 9.87 23.26 5.71
C THR A 141 8.91 22.08 5.64
N LEU A 142 8.93 21.22 6.66
CA LEU A 142 8.06 20.04 6.76
C LEU A 142 6.88 20.22 7.73
N PRO A 143 7.09 20.63 9.00
CA PRO A 143 6.01 20.66 9.99
C PRO A 143 4.85 21.59 9.58
N GLY A 144 3.61 21.18 9.86
CA GLY A 144 2.40 21.99 9.66
C GLY A 144 1.95 22.15 8.21
N ARG A 145 2.61 21.48 7.25
CA ARG A 145 2.27 21.53 5.82
C ARG A 145 1.54 20.28 5.31
N SER A 146 1.53 19.20 6.09
CA SER A 146 0.88 17.94 5.72
C SER A 146 0.11 17.33 6.89
N GLY A 147 -1.20 17.12 6.71
CA GLY A 147 -2.01 16.49 7.75
C GLY A 147 -1.59 15.06 8.09
N LYS A 148 -1.02 14.31 7.13
CA LYS A 148 -0.44 12.98 7.42
C LYS A 148 0.83 13.08 8.25
N LEU A 149 1.68 14.08 7.97
CA LEU A 149 2.91 14.28 8.74
C LEU A 149 2.57 14.72 10.17
N ASP A 150 1.59 15.61 10.32
CA ASP A 150 1.12 16.07 11.63
C ASP A 150 0.54 14.88 12.42
N ARG A 151 -0.32 14.07 11.80
CA ARG A 151 -0.88 12.86 12.44
C ARG A 151 0.20 11.85 12.81
N LEU A 152 1.15 11.61 11.91
CA LEU A 152 2.28 10.72 12.19
C LEU A 152 3.06 11.24 13.40
N THR A 153 3.38 12.54 13.43
CA THR A 153 4.14 13.19 14.52
C THR A 153 3.49 12.93 15.87
N GLU A 154 2.20 13.22 16.02
CA GLU A 154 1.45 12.95 17.25
C GLU A 154 1.53 11.48 17.69
N ARG A 155 1.55 10.57 16.72
CA ARG A 155 1.54 9.13 16.98
C ARG A 155 2.93 8.63 17.39
N ILE A 156 3.98 9.15 16.75
CA ILE A 156 5.37 8.82 17.10
C ILE A 156 5.72 9.33 18.49
N GLU A 157 5.32 10.55 18.84
CA GLU A 157 5.51 11.10 20.19
C GLU A 157 4.85 10.21 21.25
N ALA A 158 3.57 9.87 21.07
CA ALA A 158 2.85 9.01 22.00
C ALA A 158 3.48 7.59 22.13
N ILE A 159 3.96 7.02 21.03
CA ILE A 159 4.64 5.71 21.03
C ILE A 159 5.98 5.79 21.76
N ALA A 160 6.76 6.85 21.52
CA ALA A 160 8.05 7.07 22.15
C ALA A 160 7.90 7.28 23.67
N ASP A 161 6.89 8.05 24.10
CA ASP A 161 6.57 8.27 25.53
C ASP A 161 6.21 6.96 26.26
N CYS A 162 5.60 6.01 25.55
CA CYS A 162 5.30 4.67 26.06
C CYS A 162 6.52 3.71 26.05
N GLY A 163 7.67 4.15 25.54
CA GLY A 163 8.85 3.30 25.34
C GLY A 163 8.63 2.18 24.33
N GLU A 164 7.69 2.38 23.40
CA GLU A 164 7.33 1.42 22.36
C GLU A 164 8.06 1.73 21.05
N ARG A 165 7.99 0.80 20.08
CA ARG A 165 8.66 0.94 18.79
C ARG A 165 7.69 0.79 17.62
N VAL A 166 8.01 1.50 16.55
CA VAL A 166 7.17 1.62 15.38
C VAL A 166 7.94 1.41 14.09
N VAL A 167 7.32 0.67 13.18
CA VAL A 167 7.78 0.53 11.79
C VAL A 167 6.87 1.35 10.89
N ILE A 168 7.45 2.21 10.08
CA ILE A 168 6.72 3.13 9.20
C ILE A 168 7.00 2.74 7.76
N PHE A 169 5.95 2.38 7.04
CA PHE A 169 6.01 2.02 5.63
C PHE A 169 5.62 3.19 4.73
N THR A 170 6.39 3.36 3.65
CA THR A 170 6.07 4.26 2.53
C THR A 170 6.45 3.61 1.20
N GLN A 171 5.67 3.83 0.14
CA GLN A 171 5.99 3.35 -1.20
C GLN A 171 7.05 4.21 -1.89
N TYR A 172 7.26 5.44 -1.43
CA TYR A 172 8.16 6.41 -2.06
C TYR A 172 9.43 6.58 -1.25
N ARG A 173 10.57 6.21 -1.85
CA ARG A 173 11.90 6.49 -1.26
C ARG A 173 12.04 7.97 -0.87
N GLU A 174 11.61 8.81 -1.80
CA GLU A 174 11.61 10.25 -1.71
C GLU A 174 10.88 10.81 -0.51
N MET A 175 9.73 10.22 -0.17
CA MET A 175 8.99 10.55 1.04
C MET A 175 9.68 10.00 2.27
N GLY A 176 10.24 8.79 2.20
CA GLY A 176 11.06 8.22 3.26
C GLY A 176 12.23 9.12 3.65
N ASP A 177 12.91 9.74 2.69
CA ASP A 177 13.99 10.71 2.96
C ASP A 177 13.47 11.97 3.69
N LEU A 178 12.24 12.43 3.38
CA LEU A 178 11.61 13.55 4.10
C LEU A 178 11.22 13.15 5.53
N LEU A 179 10.63 11.97 5.69
CA LEU A 179 10.27 11.41 7.00
C LEU A 179 11.51 11.18 7.86
N GLN A 180 12.60 10.70 7.28
CA GLN A 180 13.85 10.46 8.02
C GLN A 180 14.40 11.75 8.63
N ARG A 181 14.41 12.86 7.87
CA ARG A 181 14.81 14.17 8.40
C ARG A 181 13.88 14.63 9.51
N HIS A 182 12.57 14.65 9.24
CA HIS A 182 11.58 15.11 10.22
C HIS A 182 11.62 14.32 11.52
N LEU A 183 11.65 13.00 11.43
CA LEU A 183 11.69 12.14 12.62
C LEU A 183 13.03 12.19 13.33
N GLY A 184 14.13 12.43 12.61
CA GLY A 184 15.44 12.61 13.23
C GLY A 184 15.53 13.89 14.06
N GLU A 185 14.94 14.98 13.56
CA GLU A 185 14.80 16.24 14.30
C GLU A 185 13.83 16.09 15.49
N LEU A 186 12.69 15.41 15.29
CA LEU A 186 11.66 15.20 16.32
C LEU A 186 12.17 14.35 17.49
N LEU A 187 12.90 13.27 17.20
CA LEU A 187 13.33 12.28 18.18
C LEU A 187 14.74 12.53 18.72
N ASP A 188 15.43 13.56 18.20
CA ASP A 188 16.85 13.82 18.45
C ASP A 188 17.72 12.56 18.30
N ALA A 189 17.44 11.79 17.23
CA ALA A 189 18.04 10.47 17.01
C ALA A 189 18.17 10.13 15.53
N GLU A 190 19.15 9.32 15.16
CA GLU A 190 19.27 8.81 13.80
C GLU A 190 18.19 7.75 13.54
N VAL A 191 17.20 8.08 12.70
CA VAL A 191 16.14 7.15 12.31
C VAL A 191 16.60 6.30 11.13
N PRO A 192 16.73 4.97 11.28
CA PRO A 192 17.16 4.11 10.17
C PRO A 192 16.10 4.04 9.06
N PHE A 193 16.56 4.00 7.80
CA PHE A 193 15.70 3.85 6.64
C PHE A 193 16.14 2.70 5.73
N LEU A 194 15.33 1.63 5.70
CA LEU A 194 15.51 0.47 4.84
C LEU A 194 14.84 0.68 3.49
N HIS A 195 15.63 0.74 2.42
CA HIS A 195 15.13 0.84 1.05
C HIS A 195 15.93 -0.03 0.08
N GLY A 196 15.50 -0.14 -1.18
CA GLY A 196 16.09 -1.07 -2.16
C GLY A 196 17.53 -0.75 -2.58
N GLY A 197 18.08 0.36 -2.08
CA GLY A 197 19.49 0.75 -2.30
C GLY A 197 20.37 0.50 -1.07
N THR A 198 19.80 0.03 0.04
CA THR A 198 20.55 -0.29 1.26
C THR A 198 21.32 -1.60 1.03
N PRO A 199 22.66 -1.63 1.21
CA PRO A 199 23.43 -2.86 1.11
C PRO A 199 22.93 -3.94 2.08
N ILE A 200 23.02 -5.22 1.69
CA ILE A 200 22.50 -6.35 2.49
C ILE A 200 23.09 -6.36 3.92
N GLN A 201 24.40 -6.17 4.06
CA GLN A 201 25.07 -6.13 5.36
C GLN A 201 24.57 -4.97 6.24
N ALA A 202 24.34 -3.80 5.65
CA ALA A 202 23.82 -2.64 6.36
C ALA A 202 22.35 -2.85 6.77
N ARG A 203 21.56 -3.54 5.95
CA ARG A 203 20.17 -3.89 6.27
C ARG A 203 20.08 -4.76 7.52
N ASP A 204 20.88 -5.82 7.62
CA ASP A 204 20.84 -6.71 8.77
C ASP A 204 21.32 -6.01 10.04
N ALA A 205 22.36 -5.15 9.93
CA ALA A 205 22.82 -4.32 11.04
C ALA A 205 21.75 -3.33 11.53
N MET A 206 21.04 -2.66 10.63
CA MET A 206 19.94 -1.74 10.99
C MET A 206 18.79 -2.46 11.70
N VAL A 207 18.41 -3.65 11.20
CA VAL A 207 17.36 -4.48 11.81
C VAL A 207 17.80 -4.95 13.18
N GLN A 208 19.01 -5.48 13.31
CA GLN A 208 19.55 -5.94 14.58
C GLN A 208 19.59 -4.79 15.60
N HIS A 209 20.10 -3.62 15.22
CA HIS A 209 20.13 -2.44 16.06
C HIS A 209 18.73 -2.03 16.53
N PHE A 210 17.76 -1.97 15.61
CA PHE A 210 16.37 -1.66 15.93
C PHE A 210 15.69 -2.72 16.82
N GLN A 211 16.16 -3.97 16.83
CA GLN A 211 15.58 -5.02 17.68
C GLN A 211 16.24 -5.13 19.06
N GLU A 212 17.55 -4.98 19.12
CA GLU A 212 18.36 -5.36 20.29
C GLU A 212 18.84 -4.17 21.12
N ASP A 213 19.20 -3.04 20.50
CA ASP A 213 19.77 -1.90 21.25
C ASP A 213 18.64 -1.10 21.93
N PRO A 214 18.64 -0.95 23.27
CA PRO A 214 17.65 -0.14 23.98
C PRO A 214 17.69 1.34 23.59
N ARG A 215 18.84 1.85 23.11
CA ARG A 215 19.06 3.25 22.70
C ARG A 215 18.75 3.51 21.24
N ALA A 216 18.40 2.48 20.46
CA ALA A 216 17.97 2.68 19.08
C ALA A 216 16.74 3.59 19.02
N ALA A 217 16.66 4.39 17.95
CA ALA A 217 15.51 5.24 17.69
C ALA A 217 14.20 4.41 17.75
N PRO A 218 13.11 4.95 18.33
CA PRO A 218 11.84 4.23 18.44
C PRO A 218 11.18 3.96 17.09
N ALA A 219 11.63 4.61 16.01
CA ALA A 219 11.10 4.47 14.67
C ALA A 219 12.08 3.79 13.69
N LEU A 220 11.54 2.96 12.79
CA LEU A 220 12.25 2.40 11.65
C LEU A 220 11.44 2.66 10.37
N LEU A 221 12.04 3.32 9.39
CA LEU A 221 11.43 3.54 8.08
C LEU A 221 11.72 2.35 7.15
N VAL A 222 10.73 1.91 6.40
CA VAL A 222 10.88 0.82 5.42
C VAL A 222 10.14 1.18 4.14
N SER A 223 10.81 1.09 2.98
CA SER A 223 10.11 1.22 1.71
C SER A 223 9.41 -0.07 1.32
N LEU A 224 8.14 0.02 0.89
CA LEU A 224 7.32 -1.16 0.58
C LEU A 224 7.97 -2.10 -0.45
N ARG A 225 8.70 -1.55 -1.43
CA ARG A 225 9.42 -2.31 -2.47
C ARG A 225 10.72 -2.98 -1.99
N ALA A 226 11.40 -2.43 -0.98
CA ALA A 226 12.57 -3.09 -0.36
C ALA A 226 12.20 -4.31 0.49
N GLY A 227 10.90 -4.51 0.66
CA GLY A 227 10.29 -5.52 1.50
C GLY A 227 10.42 -6.97 1.07
N GLY A 228 10.85 -7.26 -0.16
CA GLY A 228 10.92 -8.63 -0.70
C GLY A 228 11.89 -9.59 0.03
N THR A 229 12.44 -9.15 1.16
CA THR A 229 13.43 -9.80 1.99
C THR A 229 12.80 -10.02 3.38
N GLY A 230 12.85 -11.24 3.90
CA GLY A 230 12.13 -11.68 5.11
C GLY A 230 12.56 -11.02 6.43
N LEU A 231 12.39 -9.70 6.56
CA LEU A 231 12.64 -8.93 7.78
C LEU A 231 11.85 -9.52 8.95
N ASN A 232 12.51 -9.63 10.11
CA ASN A 232 11.87 -9.95 11.39
C ASN A 232 11.90 -8.69 12.24
N LEU A 233 10.74 -8.07 12.50
CA LEU A 233 10.63 -6.78 13.19
C LEU A 233 9.73 -6.91 14.44
N THR A 234 9.89 -7.99 15.20
CA THR A 234 9.03 -8.32 16.35
C THR A 234 9.19 -7.36 17.52
N ARG A 235 10.24 -6.53 17.54
CA ARG A 235 10.35 -5.45 18.53
C ARG A 235 9.31 -4.34 18.34
N ALA A 236 8.76 -4.18 17.14
CA ALA A 236 7.75 -3.17 16.86
C ALA A 236 6.36 -3.63 17.31
N THR A 237 5.71 -2.81 18.14
CA THR A 237 4.30 -2.98 18.54
C THR A 237 3.37 -2.09 17.73
N HIS A 238 3.92 -1.15 16.96
CA HIS A 238 3.18 -0.28 16.06
C HIS A 238 3.67 -0.44 14.63
N VAL A 239 2.74 -0.42 13.70
CA VAL A 239 3.01 -0.35 12.26
C VAL A 239 2.23 0.83 11.71
N VAL A 240 2.89 1.73 10.99
CA VAL A 240 2.22 2.84 10.29
C VAL A 240 2.38 2.64 8.80
N HIS A 241 1.27 2.60 8.06
CA HIS A 241 1.26 2.76 6.60
C HIS A 241 1.02 4.23 6.29
N TYR A 242 2.09 4.94 5.93
CA TYR A 242 2.04 6.38 5.69
C TYR A 242 1.27 6.72 4.41
N ASP A 243 1.49 5.93 3.36
CA ASP A 243 0.72 5.99 2.12
C ASP A 243 0.06 4.66 1.81
N ARG A 244 -1.12 4.75 1.19
CA ARG A 244 -1.94 3.57 0.90
C ARG A 244 -1.46 2.88 -0.36
N TRP A 245 -1.23 1.59 -0.22
CA TRP A 245 -1.01 0.68 -1.34
C TRP A 245 -2.32 -0.05 -1.62
N TRP A 246 -2.90 0.19 -2.79
CA TRP A 246 -4.27 -0.24 -3.05
C TRP A 246 -4.42 -1.74 -3.28
N ASN A 247 -3.33 -2.50 -3.39
CA ASN A 247 -3.37 -3.97 -3.32
C ASN A 247 -3.25 -4.43 -1.85
N PRO A 248 -4.35 -4.90 -1.22
CA PRO A 248 -4.34 -5.28 0.19
C PRO A 248 -3.32 -6.36 0.52
N ALA A 249 -3.01 -7.27 -0.43
CA ALA A 249 -2.06 -8.35 -0.21
C ALA A 249 -0.63 -7.83 0.03
N VAL A 250 -0.26 -6.69 -0.56
CA VAL A 250 1.07 -6.07 -0.36
C VAL A 250 1.13 -5.34 0.99
N GLU A 251 0.05 -4.63 1.39
CA GLU A 251 -0.04 -4.02 2.72
C GLU A 251 -0.03 -5.10 3.82
N ASP A 252 -0.78 -6.18 3.62
CA ASP A 252 -0.83 -7.32 4.53
C ASP A 252 0.55 -7.98 4.63
N GLN A 253 1.24 -8.21 3.50
CA GLN A 253 2.60 -8.76 3.50
C GLN A 253 3.60 -7.84 4.21
N ALA A 254 3.47 -6.52 4.07
CA ALA A 254 4.33 -5.57 4.76
C ALA A 254 4.06 -5.57 6.28
N THR A 255 2.79 -5.55 6.68
CA THR A 255 2.34 -5.64 8.07
C THR A 255 2.79 -6.95 8.73
N ASP A 256 2.70 -8.05 7.97
CA ASP A 256 3.07 -9.39 8.36
C ASP A 256 4.57 -9.56 8.70
N ARG A 257 5.40 -8.56 8.42
CA ARG A 257 6.83 -8.55 8.82
C ARG A 257 7.04 -8.11 10.27
N ALA A 258 6.20 -7.23 10.77
CA ALA A 258 6.14 -6.89 12.19
C ALA A 258 5.25 -7.89 12.95
N TYR A 259 4.18 -8.37 12.30
CA TYR A 259 3.27 -9.39 12.81
C TYR A 259 3.73 -10.81 12.41
N ARG A 260 4.81 -11.27 13.05
CA ARG A 260 5.48 -12.54 12.74
C ARG A 260 5.67 -13.42 13.98
N ILE A 261 5.84 -14.72 13.76
CA ILE A 261 6.16 -15.71 14.80
C ILE A 261 7.36 -15.22 15.62
N GLY A 262 7.20 -15.17 16.95
CA GLY A 262 8.14 -14.54 17.88
C GLY A 262 7.71 -13.18 18.42
N GLN A 263 6.66 -12.58 17.85
CA GLN A 263 5.95 -11.44 18.43
C GLN A 263 5.17 -11.92 19.66
N ARG A 264 5.30 -11.21 20.79
CA ARG A 264 4.60 -11.53 22.05
C ARG A 264 3.64 -10.43 22.51
N ARG A 265 3.65 -9.28 21.83
CA ARG A 265 2.82 -8.12 22.14
C ARG A 265 1.84 -7.85 21.00
N ALA A 266 0.65 -7.38 21.35
CA ALA A 266 -0.34 -6.97 20.37
C ALA A 266 0.26 -5.92 19.42
N VAL A 267 -0.08 -6.00 18.13
CA VAL A 267 0.42 -5.10 17.10
C VAL A 267 -0.71 -4.17 16.65
N LEU A 268 -0.49 -2.87 16.81
CA LEU A 268 -1.39 -1.80 16.37
C LEU A 268 -0.96 -1.30 14.98
N VAL A 269 -1.84 -1.48 13.99
CA VAL A 269 -1.59 -1.07 12.61
C VAL A 269 -2.38 0.20 12.32
N HIS A 270 -1.69 1.28 11.99
CA HIS A 270 -2.23 2.59 11.69
C HIS A 270 -2.17 2.83 10.18
N LYS A 271 -3.31 3.01 9.54
CA LYS A 271 -3.40 3.30 8.10
C LYS A 271 -3.80 4.76 7.93
N LEU A 272 -2.84 5.60 7.54
CA LEU A 272 -3.11 7.02 7.34
C LEU A 272 -3.89 7.23 6.04
N VAL A 273 -4.98 7.99 6.10
CA VAL A 273 -5.86 8.26 4.94
C VAL A 273 -6.22 9.74 4.92
N CYS A 274 -5.97 10.42 3.80
CA CYS A 274 -6.40 11.81 3.63
C CYS A 274 -7.92 11.92 3.39
N GLU A 275 -8.60 12.67 4.26
CA GLU A 275 -10.06 12.87 4.21
C GLU A 275 -10.50 13.61 2.95
N GLY A 276 -11.62 13.18 2.36
CA GLY A 276 -12.22 13.83 1.20
C GLY A 276 -11.39 13.74 -0.07
N THR A 277 -10.37 12.87 -0.12
CA THR A 277 -9.50 12.67 -1.28
C THR A 277 -9.77 11.34 -1.97
N LEU A 278 -9.04 11.08 -3.05
CA LEU A 278 -9.02 9.77 -3.70
C LEU A 278 -8.63 8.63 -2.74
N GLU A 279 -7.80 8.88 -1.72
CA GLU A 279 -7.37 7.83 -0.80
C GLU A 279 -8.54 7.28 0.02
N GLU A 280 -9.37 8.17 0.55
CA GLU A 280 -10.56 7.79 1.32
C GLU A 280 -11.59 7.07 0.45
N ARG A 281 -11.82 7.56 -0.78
CA ARG A 281 -12.76 6.91 -1.71
C ARG A 281 -12.31 5.53 -2.12
N ILE A 282 -11.01 5.34 -2.40
CA ILE A 282 -10.48 4.02 -2.73
C ILE A 282 -10.58 3.10 -1.52
N ASP A 283 -10.29 3.60 -0.31
CA ASP A 283 -10.45 2.81 0.91
C ASP A 283 -11.91 2.37 1.15
N GLN A 284 -12.88 3.26 0.89
CA GLN A 284 -14.31 2.94 0.93
C GLN A 284 -14.69 1.88 -0.13
N LEU A 285 -14.25 2.04 -1.37
CA LEU A 285 -14.49 1.07 -2.45
C LEU A 285 -13.93 -0.31 -2.11
N LEU A 286 -12.72 -0.37 -1.54
CA LEU A 286 -12.09 -1.61 -1.12
C LEU A 286 -12.84 -2.30 0.02
N GLU A 287 -13.51 -1.53 0.91
CA GLU A 287 -14.33 -2.07 1.98
C GLU A 287 -15.68 -2.61 1.47
N GLU A 288 -16.37 -1.84 0.63
CA GLU A 288 -17.72 -2.19 0.14
C GLU A 288 -17.74 -3.42 -0.77
N LYS A 289 -16.64 -3.68 -1.49
CA LYS A 289 -16.56 -4.74 -2.51
C LYS A 289 -15.35 -5.66 -2.27
N ARG A 290 -15.03 -5.99 -1.02
CA ARG A 290 -13.88 -6.84 -0.63
C ARG A 290 -13.77 -8.14 -1.45
N GLU A 291 -14.87 -8.82 -1.74
CA GLU A 291 -14.87 -10.07 -2.53
C GLU A 291 -14.65 -9.81 -4.03
N LEU A 292 -15.34 -8.82 -4.61
CA LEU A 292 -15.27 -8.50 -6.05
C LEU A 292 -13.94 -7.82 -6.43
N PHE A 293 -13.43 -6.92 -5.59
CA PHE A 293 -12.19 -6.20 -5.83
C PHE A 293 -10.94 -7.03 -5.56
N ARG A 294 -10.98 -8.08 -4.73
CA ARG A 294 -9.84 -9.00 -4.60
C ARG A 294 -9.42 -9.62 -5.95
N ALA A 295 -10.36 -9.81 -6.86
CA ALA A 295 -10.10 -10.34 -8.20
C ALA A 295 -9.57 -9.27 -9.19
N VAL A 296 -9.95 -7.99 -9.02
CA VAL A 296 -9.63 -6.90 -9.97
C VAL A 296 -8.41 -6.07 -9.55
N VAL A 297 -8.21 -5.91 -8.24
CA VAL A 297 -7.21 -4.99 -7.64
C VAL A 297 -5.83 -5.62 -7.46
N GLY A 298 -5.69 -6.93 -7.71
CA GLY A 298 -4.35 -7.54 -7.78
C GLY A 298 -3.42 -6.82 -8.78
N SER A 299 -4.01 -6.12 -9.76
CA SER A 299 -3.31 -5.39 -10.84
C SER A 299 -2.77 -4.02 -10.39
N GLY A 300 -2.96 -3.65 -9.12
CA GLY A 300 -2.51 -2.38 -8.54
C GLY A 300 -3.43 -1.23 -8.92
N GLU A 301 -2.86 -0.11 -9.36
CA GLU A 301 -3.61 1.13 -9.68
C GLU A 301 -4.22 1.12 -11.10
N ARG A 302 -3.97 0.06 -11.88
CA ARG A 302 -4.32 0.01 -13.31
C ARG A 302 -5.81 0.09 -13.59
N TRP A 303 -6.65 -0.48 -12.73
CA TRP A 303 -8.11 -0.43 -12.89
C TRP A 303 -8.65 1.01 -12.88
N VAL A 304 -7.97 1.93 -12.20
CA VAL A 304 -8.37 3.36 -12.18
C VAL A 304 -8.20 4.00 -13.56
N ALA A 305 -7.19 3.56 -14.33
CA ALA A 305 -6.98 4.03 -15.69
C ALA A 305 -8.02 3.50 -16.70
N GLU A 306 -8.85 2.53 -16.30
CA GLU A 306 -9.92 1.95 -17.11
C GLU A 306 -11.30 2.58 -16.83
N LEU A 307 -11.42 3.38 -15.76
CA LEU A 307 -12.63 4.14 -15.48
C LEU A 307 -12.92 5.15 -16.60
N ASP A 308 -14.20 5.42 -16.87
CA ASP A 308 -14.59 6.54 -17.73
C ASP A 308 -14.33 7.90 -17.04
N ASP A 309 -14.44 9.00 -17.77
CA ASP A 309 -14.07 10.33 -17.26
C ASP A 309 -15.00 10.82 -16.14
N ALA A 310 -16.27 10.41 -16.15
CA ALA A 310 -17.22 10.78 -15.11
C ALA A 310 -16.93 10.02 -13.80
N GLN A 311 -16.66 8.72 -13.91
CA GLN A 311 -16.22 7.86 -12.82
C GLN A 311 -14.88 8.33 -12.24
N LEU A 312 -13.92 8.65 -13.11
CA LEU A 312 -12.61 9.15 -12.70
C LEU A 312 -12.76 10.48 -11.95
N ARG A 313 -13.54 11.43 -12.48
CA ARG A 313 -13.82 12.71 -11.81
C ARG A 313 -14.46 12.47 -10.43
N ALA A 314 -15.48 11.61 -10.36
CA ALA A 314 -16.14 11.26 -9.10
C ALA A 314 -15.19 10.56 -8.11
N LEU A 315 -14.13 9.91 -8.59
CA LEU A 315 -13.10 9.31 -7.76
C LEU A 315 -12.10 10.35 -7.22
N VAL A 316 -11.69 11.34 -8.02
CA VAL A 316 -10.59 12.23 -7.63
C VAL A 316 -11.01 13.57 -7.02
N MET A 317 -12.19 14.12 -7.30
CA MET A 317 -12.64 15.44 -6.79
C MET A 317 -12.59 15.57 -5.25
N LEU A 318 -12.35 16.75 -4.67
CA LEU A 318 -12.41 16.88 -3.21
C LEU A 318 -13.85 16.77 -2.67
N ALA A 319 -14.03 16.10 -1.52
CA ALA A 319 -15.32 16.11 -0.82
C ALA A 319 -15.60 17.52 -0.28
N GLY A 320 -16.75 18.09 -0.65
CA GLY A 320 -17.13 19.48 -0.35
C GLY A 320 -17.20 20.38 -1.59
N ASP A 321 -16.61 19.96 -2.71
CA ASP A 321 -16.65 20.68 -3.99
C ASP A 321 -17.77 20.18 -4.92
N ARG A 322 -18.82 19.57 -4.32
CA ARG A 322 -20.09 19.40 -5.03
C ARG A 322 -20.66 20.79 -5.20
N GLY A 323 -20.33 21.43 -6.31
CA GLY A 323 -21.06 22.58 -6.81
C GLY A 323 -22.55 22.32 -6.59
N ASN A 324 -23.19 23.20 -5.83
CA ASN A 324 -24.64 23.27 -5.74
C ASN A 324 -25.16 23.29 -7.19
N PRO A 325 -26.14 22.44 -7.55
CA PRO A 325 -26.57 22.25 -8.93
C PRO A 325 -26.98 23.54 -9.64
#